data_AF-A0A3M1KBZ5-F1
#
_entry.id   AF-A0A3M1KBZ5-F1
#
_cell.length_a   1.000
_cell.length_b   1.000
_cell.length_c   1.000
_cell.angle_alpha   90.00
_cell.angle_beta   90.00
_cell.angle_gamma   90.00
#
_symmetry.space_group_name_H-M   'P 1'
#
loop_
_entity.id
_entity.type
_entity.pdbx_description
1 polymer ?
#
loop_
_entity_poly.entity_id
_entity_poly.type
_entity_poly.pdbx_seq_one_letter_code
_entity_poly.pdbx_strand_id
1 'polypeptide(L)'
;MKRRAVSPSRPDSERSAHAERQPRFLGLAAGMLAVALVIYLVIGQLPAADATGLVTGFSTALSLLLLLVVAFALLFLAAYLNSRFGLFLADRGHYLMDLWRVPMRFFSFGGFFTEDIEEEKRLASERKRARHERRRYARMSRKRAVSQQRPRERDDNRP
;
A
#
# COMPACT_ATOMS: atom_id res chain seq x y z
N MET A 1 0.29 39.73 31.30
CA MET A 1 0.71 38.31 31.36
C MET A 1 0.22 37.56 30.12
N LYS A 2 1.10 37.28 29.15
CA LYS A 2 0.79 36.55 27.91
C LYS A 2 0.97 35.04 28.15
N ARG A 3 -0.12 34.27 28.14
CA ARG A 3 -0.06 32.80 28.16
C ARG A 3 0.45 32.31 26.80
N ARG A 4 1.64 31.72 26.77
CA ARG A 4 2.16 31.00 25.59
C ARG A 4 1.38 29.70 25.47
N ALA A 5 0.72 29.50 24.33
CA ALA A 5 0.07 28.23 23.99
C ALA A 5 1.16 27.16 23.86
N VAL A 6 1.09 26.14 24.70
CA VAL A 6 1.91 24.93 24.61
C VAL A 6 1.44 24.18 23.37
N SER A 7 2.28 24.11 22.33
CA SER A 7 2.03 23.27 21.16
C SER A 7 1.83 21.83 21.62
N PRO A 8 0.73 21.16 21.22
CA PRO A 8 0.54 19.76 21.54
C PRO A 8 1.68 18.95 20.90
N SER A 9 2.41 18.25 21.74
CA SER A 9 3.41 17.24 21.37
C SER A 9 2.80 16.29 20.33
N ARG A 10 3.43 16.22 19.15
CA ARG A 10 3.09 15.25 18.10
C ARG A 10 3.07 13.85 18.72
N PRO A 11 2.04 13.03 18.44
CA PRO A 11 1.78 11.81 19.17
C PRO A 11 2.83 10.73 18.85
N ASP A 12 3.30 10.05 19.88
CA ASP A 12 4.22 8.90 19.84
C ASP A 12 3.71 7.73 18.96
N SER A 13 2.46 7.79 18.50
CA SER A 13 1.86 6.82 17.57
C SER A 13 2.48 6.81 16.17
N GLU A 14 3.11 7.92 15.72
CA GLU A 14 3.83 7.92 14.44
C GLU A 14 5.16 7.16 14.52
N ARG A 15 5.85 7.20 15.67
CA ARG A 15 7.13 6.50 15.87
C ARG A 15 6.96 4.98 15.93
N SER A 16 5.89 4.48 16.55
CA SER A 16 5.61 3.06 16.64
C SER A 16 5.18 2.44 15.31
N ALA A 17 4.43 3.17 14.47
CA ALA A 17 4.06 2.69 13.13
C ALA A 17 5.26 2.56 12.16
N HIS A 18 6.31 3.37 12.36
CA HIS A 18 7.55 3.26 11.58
C HIS A 18 8.41 2.06 12.00
N ALA A 19 8.43 1.70 13.29
CA ALA A 19 9.19 0.56 13.80
C ALA A 19 8.65 -0.79 13.27
N GLU A 20 7.34 -0.91 13.06
CA GLU A 20 6.71 -2.16 12.66
C GLU A 20 6.88 -2.49 11.16
N ARG A 21 7.13 -1.48 10.30
CA ARG A 21 7.31 -1.65 8.85
C ARG A 21 8.76 -1.96 8.45
N GLN A 22 9.74 -1.56 9.25
CA GLN A 22 11.16 -1.77 9.00
C GLN A 22 11.59 -3.25 8.90
N PRO A 23 11.15 -4.19 9.76
CA PRO A 23 11.62 -5.58 9.66
C PRO A 23 11.13 -6.29 8.39
N ARG A 24 10.04 -5.81 7.77
CA ARG A 24 9.48 -6.41 6.54
C ARG A 24 10.40 -6.20 5.33
N PHE A 25 10.98 -5.01 5.19
CA PHE A 25 11.92 -4.72 4.10
C PHE A 25 13.23 -5.48 4.24
N LEU A 26 13.71 -5.67 5.48
CA LEU A 26 14.89 -6.48 5.74
C LEU A 26 14.64 -7.96 5.40
N GLY A 27 13.48 -8.50 5.77
CA GLY A 27 13.08 -9.86 5.41
C GLY A 27 12.97 -10.06 3.90
N LEU A 28 12.40 -9.10 3.17
CA LEU A 28 12.33 -9.12 1.70
C LEU A 28 13.72 -9.07 1.05
N ALA A 29 14.60 -8.20 1.53
CA ALA A 29 15.97 -8.11 1.02
C ALA A 29 16.75 -9.42 1.25
N ALA A 30 16.65 -10.00 2.45
CA ALA A 30 17.26 -11.28 2.78
C ALA A 30 16.71 -12.42 1.91
N GLY A 31 15.39 -12.45 1.69
CA GLY A 31 14.74 -13.42 0.80
C GLY A 31 15.24 -13.31 -0.65
N MET A 32 15.35 -12.09 -1.18
CA MET A 32 15.87 -11.86 -2.53
C MET A 32 17.34 -12.28 -2.66
N LEU A 33 18.17 -12.01 -1.64
CA LEU A 33 19.55 -12.48 -1.61
C LEU A 33 19.66 -14.01 -1.56
N ALA A 34 18.78 -14.68 -0.82
CA ALA A 34 18.75 -16.15 -0.80
C ALA A 34 18.39 -16.72 -2.18
N VAL A 35 17.42 -16.12 -2.88
CA VAL A 35 17.07 -16.50 -4.26
C VAL A 35 18.24 -16.25 -5.21
N ALA A 36 18.91 -15.09 -5.10
CA ALA A 36 20.10 -14.78 -5.88
C ALA A 36 21.20 -15.84 -5.68
N LEU A 37 21.41 -16.28 -4.44
CA LEU A 37 22.37 -17.34 -4.13
C LEU A 37 22.02 -18.65 -4.83
N VAL A 38 20.74 -19.06 -4.81
CA VAL A 38 20.29 -20.28 -5.52
C VAL A 38 20.54 -20.16 -7.02
N ILE A 39 20.18 -19.03 -7.65
CA ILE A 39 20.42 -18.81 -9.09
C ILE A 39 21.92 -18.88 -9.41
N TYR A 40 22.76 -18.26 -8.59
CA TYR A 40 24.21 -18.30 -8.76
C TYR A 40 24.75 -19.74 -8.69
N LEU A 41 24.29 -20.53 -7.72
CA LEU A 41 24.66 -21.94 -7.60
C LEU A 41 24.22 -22.75 -8.83
N VAL A 42 23.02 -22.50 -9.36
CA VAL A 42 22.51 -23.17 -10.57
C VAL A 42 23.38 -22.84 -11.79
N ILE A 43 23.75 -21.58 -11.99
CA ILE A 43 24.64 -21.18 -13.10
C ILE A 43 25.98 -21.92 -12.98
N GLY A 44 26.51 -22.07 -11.76
CA GLY A 44 27.76 -22.79 -11.51
C GLY A 44 27.71 -24.29 -11.82
N GLN A 45 26.53 -24.90 -11.94
CA GLN A 45 26.36 -26.30 -12.33
C GLN A 45 26.22 -26.51 -13.84
N LEU A 46 26.13 -25.43 -14.64
CA LEU A 46 25.98 -25.55 -16.08
C LEU A 46 27.28 -26.00 -16.75
N PRO A 47 27.23 -26.93 -17.71
CA PRO A 47 28.42 -27.40 -18.42
C PRO A 47 29.06 -26.26 -19.24
N ALA A 48 30.38 -26.10 -19.12
CA ALA A 48 31.12 -25.04 -19.81
C ALA A 48 31.25 -25.25 -21.33
N ALA A 49 31.07 -26.49 -21.79
CA ALA A 49 31.12 -26.84 -23.21
C ALA A 49 29.73 -27.24 -23.68
N ASP A 50 29.18 -26.46 -24.60
CA ASP A 50 27.91 -26.77 -25.25
C ASP A 50 28.01 -26.49 -26.76
N ALA A 51 27.77 -27.53 -27.56
CA ALA A 51 27.82 -27.46 -29.03
C ALA A 51 26.60 -26.75 -29.62
N THR A 52 25.51 -26.62 -28.85
CA THR A 52 24.23 -26.06 -29.31
C THR A 52 24.05 -24.58 -29.00
N GLY A 53 24.90 -24.00 -28.13
CA GLY A 53 24.77 -22.63 -27.63
C GLY A 53 23.56 -22.39 -26.72
N LEU A 54 22.79 -23.42 -26.42
CA LEU A 54 21.57 -23.35 -25.62
C LEU A 54 21.90 -23.10 -24.14
N VAL A 55 22.94 -23.74 -23.63
CA VAL A 55 23.49 -23.51 -22.29
C VAL A 55 24.01 -22.08 -22.15
N THR A 56 24.65 -21.53 -23.18
CA THR A 56 25.11 -20.13 -23.18
C THR A 56 23.93 -19.16 -23.11
N GLY A 57 22.88 -19.41 -23.90
CA GLY A 57 21.64 -18.62 -23.86
C GLY A 57 20.96 -18.68 -22.49
N PHE A 58 20.84 -19.89 -21.93
CA PHE A 58 20.24 -20.11 -20.60
C PHE A 58 21.07 -19.47 -19.48
N SER A 59 22.40 -19.62 -19.52
CA SER A 59 23.33 -18.99 -18.58
C SER A 59 23.26 -17.46 -18.64
N THR A 60 23.13 -16.90 -19.84
CA THR A 60 22.95 -15.44 -20.02
C THR A 60 21.61 -14.97 -19.44
N ALA A 61 20.52 -15.70 -19.72
CA ALA A 61 19.21 -15.39 -19.18
C ALA A 61 19.19 -15.46 -17.64
N LEU A 62 19.80 -16.49 -17.06
CA LEU A 62 19.94 -16.63 -15.60
C LEU A 62 20.83 -15.53 -15.01
N SER A 63 21.88 -15.12 -15.70
CA SER A 63 22.76 -14.02 -15.27
C SER A 63 22.03 -12.68 -15.24
N LEU A 64 21.19 -12.40 -16.25
CA LEU A 64 20.33 -11.22 -16.28
C LEU A 64 19.28 -11.26 -15.16
N LEU A 65 18.68 -12.44 -14.92
CA LEU A 65 17.75 -12.63 -13.82
C LEU A 65 18.43 -12.41 -12.46
N LEU A 66 19.64 -12.95 -12.27
CA LEU A 66 20.45 -12.77 -11.07
C LEU A 66 20.73 -11.28 -10.81
N LEU A 67 21.19 -10.55 -11.84
CA LEU A 67 21.44 -9.12 -11.76
C LEU A 67 20.20 -8.35 -11.30
N LEU A 68 19.05 -8.68 -11.88
CA LEU A 68 17.77 -8.06 -11.56
C LEU A 68 17.36 -8.32 -10.11
N VAL A 69 17.46 -9.58 -9.64
CA VAL A 69 17.17 -9.95 -8.25
C VAL A 69 18.09 -9.21 -7.27
N VAL A 70 19.40 -9.14 -7.56
CA VAL A 70 20.36 -8.41 -6.73
C VAL A 70 20.04 -6.91 -6.71
N ALA A 71 19.71 -6.31 -7.86
CA ALA A 71 19.31 -4.91 -7.94
C ALA A 71 18.07 -4.63 -7.08
N PHE A 72 17.06 -5.50 -7.11
CA PHE A 72 15.88 -5.40 -6.23
C PHE A 72 16.24 -5.58 -4.75
N ALA A 73 17.11 -6.53 -4.41
CA ALA A 73 17.58 -6.70 -3.04
C ALA A 73 18.25 -5.43 -2.49
N LEU A 74 19.11 -4.80 -3.28
CA LEU A 74 19.75 -3.54 -2.96
C LEU A 74 18.73 -2.40 -2.84
N LEU A 75 17.72 -2.36 -3.70
CA LEU A 75 16.64 -1.39 -3.64
C LEU A 75 15.84 -1.51 -2.33
N PHE A 76 15.53 -2.74 -1.89
CA PHE A 76 14.86 -2.99 -0.62
C PHE A 76 15.75 -2.68 0.58
N LEU A 77 17.05 -2.96 0.48
CA LEU A 77 18.02 -2.57 1.51
C LEU A 77 18.17 -1.05 1.61
N ALA A 78 18.19 -0.34 0.48
CA ALA A 78 18.18 1.12 0.45
C ALA A 78 16.88 1.69 1.02
N ALA A 79 15.73 1.06 0.76
CA ALA A 79 14.45 1.41 1.37
C ALA A 79 14.43 1.18 2.90
N TYR A 80 15.14 0.15 3.38
CA TYR A 80 15.34 -0.09 4.81
C TYR A 80 16.20 1.00 5.47
N LEU A 81 17.31 1.38 4.82
CA LEU A 81 18.23 2.41 5.33
C LEU A 81 17.63 3.83 5.24
N ASN A 82 16.76 4.10 4.26
CA ASN A 82 16.15 5.41 4.04
C ASN A 82 14.61 5.32 4.03
N SER A 83 14.00 5.69 5.15
CA SER A 83 12.54 5.62 5.36
C SER A 83 11.71 6.44 4.36
N ARG A 84 12.24 7.57 3.87
CA ARG A 84 11.56 8.39 2.85
C ARG A 84 11.50 7.67 1.51
N PHE A 85 12.57 6.97 1.16
CA PHE A 85 12.63 6.17 -0.05
C PHE A 85 11.71 4.94 0.06
N GLY A 86 11.68 4.28 1.22
CA GLY A 86 10.75 3.18 1.47
C GLY A 86 9.27 3.57 1.39
N LEU A 87 8.90 4.76 1.87
CA LEU A 87 7.54 5.31 1.72
C LEU A 87 7.19 5.55 0.25
N PHE A 88 8.10 6.21 -0.50
CA PHE A 88 7.91 6.45 -1.94
C PHE A 88 7.77 5.13 -2.71
N LEU A 89 8.59 4.13 -2.37
CA LEU A 89 8.58 2.84 -3.00
C LEU A 89 7.33 2.02 -2.64
N ALA A 90 6.83 2.12 -1.41
CA ALA A 90 5.58 1.48 -1.00
C ALA A 90 4.37 2.10 -1.72
N ASP A 91 4.31 3.44 -1.78
CA ASP A 91 3.25 4.16 -2.50
C ASP A 91 3.27 3.81 -4.00
N ARG A 92 4.45 3.77 -4.63
CA ARG A 92 4.59 3.40 -6.05
C ARG A 92 4.43 1.91 -6.31
N GLY A 93 4.83 1.08 -5.35
CA GLY A 93 4.71 -0.38 -5.43
C GLY A 93 3.26 -0.83 -5.51
N HIS A 94 2.34 -0.14 -4.84
CA HIS A 94 0.91 -0.38 -4.98
C HIS A 94 0.42 -0.17 -6.42
N TYR A 95 0.89 0.88 -7.11
CA TYR A 95 0.54 1.09 -8.52
C TYR A 95 1.14 0.04 -9.45
N LEU A 96 2.37 -0.41 -9.18
CA LEU A 96 2.99 -1.46 -9.98
C LEU A 96 2.28 -2.80 -9.78
N MET A 97 1.91 -3.12 -8.54
CA MET A 97 1.10 -4.31 -8.22
C MET A 97 -0.27 -4.23 -8.87
N ASP A 98 -0.96 -3.09 -8.81
CA ASP A 98 -2.25 -2.91 -9.48
C ASP A 98 -2.13 -3.01 -11.01
N LEU A 99 -1.05 -2.46 -11.60
CA LEU A 99 -0.80 -2.57 -13.03
C LEU A 99 -0.51 -4.02 -13.45
N TRP A 100 0.17 -4.79 -12.62
CA TRP A 100 0.46 -6.21 -12.85
C TRP A 100 -0.74 -7.12 -12.56
N ARG A 101 -1.64 -6.67 -11.68
CA ARG A 101 -2.88 -7.35 -11.35
C ARG A 101 -3.84 -7.40 -12.54
N VAL A 102 -3.85 -6.38 -13.40
CA VAL A 102 -4.69 -6.32 -14.60
C VAL A 102 -4.38 -7.44 -15.61
N PRO A 103 -3.14 -7.61 -16.12
CA PRO A 103 -2.81 -8.71 -17.03
C PRO A 103 -2.86 -10.07 -16.33
N MET A 104 -2.43 -10.17 -15.06
CA MET A 104 -2.49 -11.43 -14.31
C MET A 104 -3.94 -11.90 -14.07
N ARG A 105 -4.92 -10.98 -14.07
CA ARG A 105 -6.35 -11.34 -14.05
C ARG A 105 -6.78 -12.13 -15.29
N PHE A 106 -6.13 -11.91 -16.43
CA PHE A 106 -6.44 -12.63 -17.67
C PHE A 106 -5.71 -13.98 -17.78
N PHE A 107 -4.62 -14.19 -17.04
CA PHE A 107 -3.82 -15.42 -17.12
C PHE A 107 -4.32 -16.58 -16.22
N SER A 108 -5.46 -16.43 -15.54
CA SER A 108 -6.22 -17.46 -14.79
C SER A 108 -5.42 -18.64 -14.20
N PHE A 109 -4.34 -18.38 -13.47
CA PHE A 109 -3.79 -19.40 -12.57
C PHE A 109 -4.69 -19.48 -11.32
N GLY A 110 -5.72 -20.32 -11.40
CA GLY A 110 -6.46 -20.96 -10.31
C GLY A 110 -6.87 -20.10 -9.10
N GLY A 111 -8.12 -19.65 -9.06
CA GLY A 111 -8.94 -19.58 -7.82
C GLY A 111 -8.56 -18.65 -6.66
N PHE A 112 -7.36 -18.08 -6.58
CA PHE A 112 -6.85 -17.40 -5.36
C PHE A 112 -7.30 -15.94 -5.17
N PHE A 113 -8.16 -15.38 -6.01
CA PHE A 113 -8.53 -13.94 -5.93
C PHE A 113 -10.03 -13.65 -5.85
N THR A 114 -10.89 -14.65 -5.64
CA THR A 114 -12.33 -14.42 -5.41
C THR A 114 -12.62 -13.78 -4.05
N GLU A 115 -11.83 -14.08 -3.02
CA GLU A 115 -12.01 -13.52 -1.67
C GLU A 115 -11.74 -12.00 -1.63
N ASP A 116 -10.71 -11.55 -2.34
CA ASP A 116 -10.31 -10.13 -2.39
C ASP A 116 -11.37 -9.26 -3.12
N ILE A 117 -12.13 -9.84 -4.05
CA ILE A 117 -13.23 -9.16 -4.75
C ILE A 117 -14.46 -8.99 -3.84
N GLU A 118 -14.75 -9.97 -2.98
CA GLU A 118 -15.85 -9.85 -2.01
C GLU A 118 -15.51 -8.86 -0.90
N GLU A 119 -14.26 -8.86 -0.44
CA GLU A 119 -13.77 -7.91 0.56
C GLU A 119 -13.73 -6.48 0.00
N GLU A 120 -13.27 -6.30 -1.24
CA GLU A 120 -13.30 -5.00 -1.92
C GLU A 120 -14.74 -4.51 -2.16
N LYS A 121 -15.68 -5.40 -2.51
CA LYS A 121 -17.11 -5.08 -2.61
C LYS A 121 -17.70 -4.70 -1.24
N ARG A 122 -17.31 -5.37 -0.16
CA ARG A 122 -17.72 -5.03 1.22
C ARG A 122 -17.22 -3.63 1.60
N LEU A 123 -15.93 -3.35 1.43
CA LEU A 123 -15.34 -2.04 1.74
C LEU A 123 -15.93 -0.91 0.88
N ALA A 124 -16.22 -1.17 -0.40
CA ALA A 124 -16.92 -0.23 -1.27
C ALA A 124 -18.36 0.05 -0.78
N SER A 125 -19.07 -0.98 -0.31
CA SER A 125 -20.42 -0.87 0.24
C SER A 125 -20.45 -0.07 1.55
N GLU A 126 -19.46 -0.25 2.43
CA GLU A 126 -19.31 0.49 3.68
C GLU A 126 -19.02 1.97 3.42
N ARG A 127 -18.12 2.29 2.48
CA ARG A 127 -17.86 3.67 2.06
C ARG A 127 -19.12 4.35 1.51
N LYS A 128 -19.98 3.60 0.81
CA LYS A 128 -21.27 4.11 0.28
C LYS A 128 -22.28 4.35 1.40
N ARG A 129 -22.37 3.45 2.39
CA ARG A 129 -23.21 3.61 3.59
C ARG A 129 -22.77 4.80 4.44
N ALA A 130 -21.48 4.94 4.70
CA ALA A 130 -20.92 6.07 5.45
C ALA A 130 -21.22 7.43 4.78
N ARG A 131 -21.17 7.52 3.45
CA ARG A 131 -21.59 8.74 2.71
C ARG A 131 -23.08 9.01 2.86
N HIS A 132 -23.91 7.97 2.86
CA HIS A 132 -25.36 8.09 2.99
C HIS A 132 -25.76 8.52 4.41
N GLU A 133 -25.09 8.00 5.44
CA GLU A 133 -25.29 8.41 6.83
C GLU A 133 -24.88 9.86 7.05
N ARG A 134 -23.72 10.29 6.55
CA ARG A 134 -23.30 11.71 6.64
C ARG A 134 -24.32 12.65 6.02
N ARG A 135 -24.92 12.28 4.88
CA ARG A 135 -26.01 13.05 4.24
C ARG A 135 -27.28 13.07 5.10
N ARG A 136 -27.61 11.98 5.78
CA ARG A 136 -28.78 11.89 6.68
C ARG A 136 -28.59 12.75 7.92
N TYR A 137 -27.42 12.71 8.55
CA TYR A 137 -27.07 13.57 9.69
C TYR A 137 -27.06 15.05 9.33
N ALA A 138 -26.53 15.43 8.16
CA ALA A 138 -26.55 16.81 7.66
C ALA A 138 -27.98 17.34 7.40
N ARG A 139 -28.91 16.48 6.98
CA ARG A 139 -30.33 16.85 6.82
C ARG A 139 -31.04 17.02 8.16
N MET A 140 -30.73 16.19 9.15
CA MET A 140 -31.28 16.31 10.50
C MET A 140 -30.75 17.53 11.25
N SER A 141 -29.45 17.84 11.14
CA SER A 141 -28.87 19.05 11.75
C SER A 141 -29.47 20.32 11.14
N ARG A 142 -29.69 20.35 9.81
CA ARG A 142 -30.36 21.47 9.13
C ARG A 142 -31.81 21.66 9.60
N LYS A 143 -32.58 20.58 9.77
CA LYS A 143 -33.96 20.67 10.30
C LYS A 143 -33.98 21.16 11.76
N ARG A 144 -33.06 20.69 12.61
CA ARG A 144 -32.93 21.16 14.00
C ARG A 144 -32.55 22.64 14.10
N ALA A 145 -31.62 23.09 13.25
CA ALA A 145 -31.24 24.50 13.18
C ALA A 145 -32.41 25.40 12.74
N VAL A 146 -33.21 24.94 11.75
CA VAL A 146 -34.41 25.67 11.28
C VAL A 146 -35.52 25.70 12.34
N SER A 147 -35.69 24.65 13.15
CA SER A 147 -36.67 24.65 14.25
C SER A 147 -36.28 25.53 15.44
N GLN A 148 -34.99 25.81 15.64
CA GLN A 148 -34.53 26.73 16.71
C GLN A 148 -34.58 28.21 16.29
N GLN A 149 -34.67 28.50 14.99
CA GLN A 149 -34.73 29.87 14.45
C GLN A 149 -36.15 30.43 14.22
N ARG A 150 -37.20 29.81 14.76
CA ARG A 150 -38.49 30.48 14.91
C ARG A 150 -38.60 31.09 16.31
N PRO A 151 -38.12 32.33 16.54
CA PRO A 151 -38.56 33.08 17.69
C PRO A 151 -40.04 33.43 17.51
N ARG A 152 -40.74 33.39 18.63
CA ARG A 152 -42.13 33.80 18.80
C ARG A 152 -42.30 35.24 18.33
N GLU A 153 -42.82 35.41 17.12
CA GLU A 153 -43.35 36.69 16.65
C GLU A 153 -44.83 36.48 16.34
N ARG A 154 -45.62 36.31 17.40
CA ARG A 154 -47.08 36.40 17.35
C ARG A 154 -47.59 36.70 18.75
N ASP A 155 -48.51 37.65 18.77
CA ASP A 155 -49.36 38.09 19.89
C ASP A 155 -48.75 39.17 20.79
N ASP A 156 -48.57 40.38 20.23
CA ASP A 156 -48.74 41.64 20.95
C ASP A 156 -49.19 42.72 19.95
N ASN A 157 -50.44 42.63 19.47
CA ASN A 157 -51.18 43.78 18.97
C ASN A 157 -52.66 43.39 18.74
N ARG A 158 -53.48 43.60 19.76
CA ARG A 158 -54.92 43.82 19.59
C ARG A 158 -55.27 45.15 20.26
N PRO A 159 -55.78 46.14 19.51
CA PRO A 159 -56.55 47.24 20.09
C PRO A 159 -57.92 46.75 20.59
#